data_AF-A0A437KTE1-F1
#
_entry.id   AF-A0A437KTE1-F1
#
_cell.length_a   1.000
_cell.length_b   1.000
_cell.length_c   1.000
_cell.angle_alpha   90.00
_cell.angle_beta   90.00
_cell.angle_gamma   90.00
#
_symmetry.space_group_name_H-M   'P 1'
#
loop_
_entity.id
_entity.type
_entity.pdbx_description
1 polymer ?
#
loop_
_entity_poly.entity_id
_entity_poly.type
_entity_poly.pdbx_seq_one_letter_code
_entity_poly.pdbx_strand_id
1 'polypeptide(L)'
;MDDTLRILILEDNKHDVDLLQRELKKSGLVFISEIVETRDAFEKALHNFKPNIILSDYNLPSFDGITAFLIKKKKCSNIPFIIVSGAIGEENAVELIKKGITDYTIKDRLFTLPPKIIRALEEAKEKKENREVNERFSLASRASNNIIYEWKINDDVVWWNDAYYNLMGIKKEEQWSEHSSWTNSIHPDDRDGVMNDLSNFFESEEIFWSGEYRYLDNKGKVYYFYDKGYLLRDQNGKPIRIVGAVADITNLKDHITQLKEMIFMISHRVRQPIANILGLSDALDESINNPVEFKKIVDYMKQSAIDLEEFTHELNHFIQNSKDKAENEIKG
;
A
#
# COMPACT_ATOMS: atom_id res chain seq x y z
N MET A 1 18.95 -8.82 23.41
CA MET A 1 19.76 -7.67 23.86
C MET A 1 18.98 -7.04 24.98
N ASP A 2 19.53 -7.03 26.19
CA ASP A 2 18.96 -6.35 27.35
C ASP A 2 18.94 -4.84 27.07
N ASP A 3 17.86 -4.36 26.47
CA ASP A 3 17.63 -2.92 26.38
C ASP A 3 17.25 -2.43 27.77
N THR A 4 18.24 -1.89 28.48
CA THR A 4 18.05 -1.23 29.78
C THR A 4 16.90 -0.23 29.69
N LEU A 5 15.86 -0.46 30.48
CA LEU A 5 14.64 0.33 30.46
C LEU A 5 14.91 1.77 30.88
N ARG A 6 14.44 2.76 30.12
CA ARG A 6 14.55 4.19 30.47
C ARG A 6 13.27 4.70 31.08
N ILE A 7 13.30 5.03 32.37
CA ILE A 7 12.14 5.51 33.14
C ILE A 7 12.31 6.99 33.45
N LEU A 8 11.45 7.85 32.90
CA LEU A 8 11.40 9.27 33.31
C LEU A 8 10.47 9.40 34.51
N ILE A 9 10.98 9.94 35.62
CA ILE A 9 10.23 10.12 36.86
C ILE A 9 9.99 11.62 37.05
N LEU A 10 8.71 12.04 37.08
CA LEU A 10 8.29 13.41 37.42
C LEU A 10 7.80 13.41 38.87
N GLU A 11 8.64 13.86 39.80
CA GLU A 11 8.41 13.80 41.24
C GLU A 11 9.34 14.80 41.95
N ASP A 12 8.78 15.65 42.83
CA ASP A 12 9.52 16.65 43.62
C ASP A 12 9.90 16.16 45.02
N ASN A 13 9.30 15.07 45.49
CA ASN A 13 9.65 14.46 46.77
C ASN A 13 10.73 13.38 46.63
N LYS A 14 11.93 13.68 47.12
CA LYS A 14 13.07 12.76 47.11
C LYS A 14 12.80 11.41 47.81
N HIS A 15 12.01 11.40 48.87
CA HIS A 15 11.64 10.15 49.56
C HIS A 15 10.76 9.26 48.69
N ASP A 16 9.83 9.85 47.94
CA ASP A 16 8.94 9.10 47.06
C ASP A 16 9.71 8.53 45.85
N VAL A 17 10.67 9.30 45.32
CA VAL A 17 11.63 8.80 44.30
C VAL A 17 12.39 7.57 44.81
N ASP A 18 12.95 7.65 46.02
CA ASP A 18 13.73 6.55 46.61
C ASP A 18 12.86 5.29 46.81
N LEU A 19 11.61 5.47 47.26
CA LEU A 19 10.64 4.37 47.43
C LEU A 19 10.28 3.73 46.09
N LEU A 20 9.99 4.54 45.07
CA LEU A 20 9.70 4.08 43.71
C LEU A 20 10.87 3.27 43.15
N GLN A 21 12.08 3.82 43.18
CA GLN A 21 13.26 3.14 42.67
C GLN A 21 13.55 1.84 43.41
N ARG A 22 13.37 1.80 44.74
CA ARG A 22 13.56 0.59 45.54
C ARG A 22 12.59 -0.51 45.12
N GLU A 23 11.32 -0.19 44.95
CA GLU A 23 10.30 -1.16 44.56
C GLU A 23 10.54 -1.71 43.15
N LEU A 24 10.89 -0.83 42.20
CA LEU A 24 11.25 -1.24 40.84
C LEU A 24 12.47 -2.16 40.83
N LYS A 25 13.52 -1.84 41.60
CA LYS A 25 14.72 -2.72 41.72
C LYS A 25 14.38 -4.06 42.35
N LYS A 26 13.52 -4.08 43.38
CA LYS A 26 13.08 -5.31 44.05
C LYS A 26 12.35 -6.26 43.11
N SER A 27 11.65 -5.74 42.10
CA SER A 27 10.96 -6.54 41.09
C SER A 27 11.89 -7.20 40.06
N GLY A 28 13.20 -6.88 40.07
CA GLY A 28 14.18 -7.40 39.11
C GLY A 28 14.25 -6.64 37.79
N LEU A 29 13.56 -5.51 37.66
CA LEU A 29 13.65 -4.66 36.47
C LEU A 29 15.05 -4.04 36.35
N VAL A 30 15.65 -4.17 35.17
CA VAL A 30 16.91 -3.50 34.81
C VAL A 30 16.59 -2.18 34.12
N PHE A 31 16.84 -1.07 34.80
CA PHE A 31 16.48 0.26 34.30
C PHE A 31 17.50 1.35 34.67
N ILE A 32 17.48 2.43 33.89
CA ILE A 32 18.01 3.73 34.26
C ILE A 32 16.85 4.72 34.39
N SER A 33 16.97 5.68 35.29
CA SER A 33 15.94 6.70 35.49
C SER A 33 16.51 8.11 35.50
N GLU A 34 15.79 9.03 34.87
CA GLU A 34 16.01 10.47 34.99
C GLU A 34 14.88 11.07 35.83
N ILE A 35 15.22 11.89 36.82
CA ILE A 35 14.26 12.51 37.73
C ILE A 35 14.16 13.99 37.38
N VAL A 36 12.94 14.48 37.22
CA VAL A 36 12.64 15.86 36.87
C VAL A 36 11.51 16.39 37.75
N GLU A 37 11.51 17.70 37.99
CA GLU A 37 10.53 18.35 38.88
C GLU A 37 9.78 19.49 38.19
N THR A 38 10.33 20.02 37.09
CA THR A 38 9.81 21.20 36.40
C THR A 38 9.39 20.87 34.97
N ARG A 39 8.47 21.68 34.42
CA ARG A 39 8.04 21.55 33.02
C ARG A 39 9.21 21.56 32.04
N ASP A 40 10.13 22.51 32.19
CA ASP A 40 11.26 22.67 31.28
C ASP A 40 12.20 21.46 31.31
N ALA A 41 12.45 20.90 32.50
CA ALA A 41 13.25 19.69 32.65
C ALA A 41 12.54 18.48 32.04
N PHE A 42 11.24 18.33 32.29
CA PHE A 42 10.42 17.27 31.71
C PHE A 42 10.43 17.31 30.18
N GLU A 43 10.21 18.47 29.57
CA GLU A 43 10.23 18.61 28.12
C GLU A 43 11.60 18.30 27.51
N LYS A 44 12.69 18.72 28.15
CA LYS A 44 14.05 18.39 27.72
C LYS A 44 14.33 16.89 27.82
N ALA A 45 13.92 16.26 28.91
CA ALA A 45 14.09 14.83 29.14
C ALA A 45 13.35 14.00 28.08
N LEU A 46 12.13 14.39 27.67
CA LEU A 46 11.39 13.69 26.61
C LEU A 46 12.21 13.57 25.30
N HIS A 47 12.99 14.59 24.95
CA HIS A 47 13.79 14.60 23.73
C HIS A 47 15.17 13.96 23.90
N ASN A 48 15.86 14.26 25.00
CA ASN A 48 17.26 13.86 25.21
C ASN A 48 17.36 12.44 25.79
N PHE A 49 16.57 12.15 26.81
CA PHE A 49 16.58 10.86 27.52
C PHE A 49 15.82 9.78 26.74
N LYS A 50 14.83 10.17 25.94
CA LYS A 50 13.98 9.27 25.14
C LYS A 50 13.44 8.11 25.99
N PRO A 51 12.61 8.42 27.01
CA PRO A 51 12.11 7.41 27.94
C PRO A 51 11.26 6.36 27.23
N ASN A 52 11.30 5.15 27.76
CA ASN A 52 10.38 4.08 27.37
C ASN A 52 9.04 4.20 28.12
N ILE A 53 9.05 4.77 29.32
CA ILE A 53 7.87 4.99 30.16
C ILE A 53 8.06 6.22 31.04
N ILE A 54 6.95 6.87 31.39
CA ILE A 54 6.91 8.02 32.29
C ILE A 54 6.11 7.65 33.53
N LEU A 55 6.69 7.89 34.70
CA LEU A 55 6.03 7.81 36.01
C LEU A 55 5.90 9.23 36.53
N SER A 56 4.69 9.65 36.90
CA SER A 56 4.42 11.03 37.31
C SER A 56 3.67 11.05 38.62
N ASP A 57 4.10 11.87 39.58
CA ASP A 57 3.17 12.33 40.60
C ASP A 57 2.05 13.12 39.92
N TYR A 58 0.87 13.05 40.50
CA TYR A 58 -0.28 13.84 40.12
C TYR A 58 -0.14 15.29 40.58
N ASN A 59 0.28 15.51 41.83
CA ASN A 59 0.34 16.83 42.46
C ASN A 59 1.78 17.27 42.64
N LEU A 60 2.26 18.16 41.78
CA LEU A 60 3.53 18.86 42.00
C LEU A 60 3.27 20.38 42.17
N PRO A 61 4.02 21.10 43.01
CA PRO A 61 3.76 22.50 43.36
C PRO A 61 3.69 23.48 42.19
N SER A 62 4.40 23.22 41.10
CA SER A 62 4.51 24.13 39.96
C SER A 62 4.13 23.52 38.60
N PHE A 63 3.89 22.21 38.55
CA PHE A 63 3.70 21.49 37.29
C PHE A 63 2.98 20.14 37.49
N ASP A 64 1.65 20.13 37.42
CA ASP A 64 0.88 18.90 37.67
C ASP A 64 1.08 17.79 36.61
N GLY A 65 0.82 16.55 37.04
CA GLY A 65 0.98 15.36 36.19
C GLY A 65 0.02 15.30 35.01
N ILE A 66 -1.14 15.98 35.08
CA ILE A 66 -2.11 16.04 33.97
C ILE A 66 -1.55 16.90 32.83
N THR A 67 -0.95 18.03 33.18
CA THR A 67 -0.30 18.93 32.25
C THR A 67 0.91 18.24 31.61
N ALA A 68 1.68 17.48 32.38
CA ALA A 68 2.75 16.62 31.85
C ALA A 68 2.23 15.57 30.85
N PHE A 69 1.10 14.92 31.17
CA PHE A 69 0.45 13.99 30.26
C PHE A 69 0.00 14.65 28.95
N LEU A 70 -0.60 15.84 29.00
CA LEU A 70 -1.02 16.59 27.82
C LEU A 70 0.16 16.98 26.92
N ILE A 71 1.28 17.39 27.51
CA ILE A 71 2.53 17.66 26.78
C ILE A 71 3.03 16.39 26.09
N LYS A 72 3.11 15.27 26.83
CA LYS A 72 3.51 13.97 26.28
C LYS A 72 2.57 13.52 25.15
N LYS A 73 1.25 13.71 25.29
CA LYS A 73 0.25 13.33 24.27
C LYS A 73 0.50 14.04 22.93
N LYS A 74 0.91 15.31 22.98
CA LYS A 74 1.23 16.12 21.79
C LYS A 74 2.59 15.77 21.17
N LYS A 75 3.63 15.55 21.99
CA LYS A 75 5.00 15.36 21.51
C LYS A 75 5.37 13.90 21.21
N CYS A 76 4.90 12.95 22.03
CA CYS A 76 5.34 11.56 22.00
C CYS A 76 4.20 10.60 22.39
N SER A 77 3.14 10.53 21.59
CA SER A 77 1.89 9.81 21.92
C SER A 77 2.06 8.32 22.28
N ASN A 78 3.12 7.67 21.81
CA ASN A 78 3.35 6.23 21.98
C ASN A 78 3.97 5.82 23.34
N ILE A 79 4.50 6.77 24.13
CA ILE A 79 5.18 6.44 25.41
C ILE A 79 4.13 6.23 26.52
N PRO A 80 4.09 5.09 27.22
CA PRO A 80 3.23 4.91 28.37
C PRO A 80 3.42 5.97 29.45
N PHE A 81 2.32 6.37 30.08
CA PHE A 81 2.32 7.36 31.15
C PHE A 81 1.49 6.81 32.31
N ILE A 82 2.14 6.58 33.45
CA ILE A 82 1.50 6.07 34.66
C ILE A 82 1.57 7.16 35.73
N ILE A 83 0.42 7.43 36.35
CA ILE A 83 0.35 8.34 37.48
C ILE A 83 0.56 7.57 38.79
N VAL A 84 1.37 8.11 39.68
CA VAL A 84 1.64 7.57 41.02
C VAL A 84 1.25 8.63 42.05
N SER A 85 0.13 8.46 42.76
CA SER A 85 -0.36 9.49 43.70
C SER A 85 -0.59 8.97 45.12
N GLY A 86 -0.43 9.85 46.12
CA GLY A 86 -0.70 9.53 47.52
C GLY A 86 -2.15 9.79 47.99
N ALA A 87 -2.92 10.62 47.27
CA ALA A 87 -4.18 11.18 47.81
C ALA A 87 -5.41 11.02 46.91
N ILE A 88 -5.28 10.38 45.75
CA ILE A 88 -6.40 10.25 44.81
C ILE A 88 -7.14 8.92 45.07
N GLY A 89 -8.42 9.04 45.44
CA GLY A 89 -9.35 7.92 45.51
C GLY A 89 -9.62 7.30 44.13
N GLU A 90 -10.08 6.04 44.13
CA GLU A 90 -10.35 5.26 42.90
C GLU A 90 -11.32 5.95 41.93
N GLU A 91 -12.20 6.83 42.42
CA GLU A 91 -13.21 7.54 41.61
C GLU A 91 -12.59 8.42 40.50
N ASN A 92 -11.43 9.04 40.74
CA ASN A 92 -10.75 9.87 39.74
C ASN A 92 -9.91 9.02 38.76
N ALA A 93 -9.58 7.77 39.09
CA ALA A 93 -8.76 6.92 38.21
C ALA A 93 -9.47 6.62 36.88
N VAL A 94 -10.80 6.42 36.91
CA VAL A 94 -11.60 6.18 35.70
C VAL A 94 -11.52 7.37 34.73
N GLU A 95 -11.53 8.60 35.25
CA GLU A 95 -11.42 9.80 34.42
C GLU A 95 -10.04 9.94 33.77
N LEU A 96 -8.98 9.59 34.50
CA LEU A 96 -7.60 9.58 33.99
C LEU A 96 -7.45 8.61 32.82
N ILE A 97 -7.98 7.39 32.96
CA ILE A 97 -7.97 6.39 31.89
C ILE A 97 -8.77 6.88 30.68
N LYS A 98 -9.96 7.48 30.89
CA LYS A 98 -10.75 8.08 29.79
C LYS A 98 -10.00 9.18 29.04
N LYS A 99 -9.12 9.93 29.71
CA LYS A 99 -8.27 10.97 29.07
C LYS A 99 -7.10 10.38 28.27
N GLY A 100 -6.80 9.08 28.45
CA GLY A 100 -5.79 8.32 27.74
C GLY A 100 -4.49 8.11 28.51
N ILE A 101 -4.50 8.31 29.83
CA ILE A 101 -3.40 7.88 30.72
C ILE A 101 -3.36 6.36 30.73
N THR A 102 -2.16 5.79 30.74
CA THR A 102 -1.99 4.34 30.56
C THR A 102 -2.45 3.57 31.77
N ASP A 103 -2.03 3.99 32.97
CA ASP A 103 -2.45 3.39 34.23
C ASP A 103 -2.25 4.36 35.40
N TYR A 104 -2.67 3.96 36.59
CA TYR A 104 -2.59 4.70 37.83
C TYR A 104 -2.21 3.78 38.99
N THR A 105 -1.35 4.25 39.90
CA THR A 105 -0.95 3.52 41.11
C THR A 105 -0.99 4.45 42.33
N ILE A 106 -1.42 3.93 43.48
CA ILE A 106 -1.32 4.67 44.75
C ILE A 106 0.05 4.44 45.41
N LYS A 107 0.61 5.48 46.04
CA LYS A 107 1.92 5.43 46.74
C LYS A 107 1.95 4.37 47.87
N ASP A 108 0.80 3.99 48.42
CA ASP A 108 0.70 2.91 49.41
C ASP A 108 0.76 1.50 48.82
N ARG A 109 0.60 1.35 47.50
CA ARG A 109 0.58 0.06 46.79
C ARG A 109 1.57 0.03 45.62
N LEU A 110 2.77 0.58 45.82
CA LEU A 110 3.84 0.58 44.80
C LEU A 110 4.22 -0.81 44.31
N PHE A 111 4.01 -1.86 45.10
CA PHE A 111 4.24 -3.25 44.67
C PHE A 111 3.40 -3.67 43.46
N THR A 112 2.32 -2.94 43.14
CA THR A 112 1.50 -3.15 41.94
C THR A 112 2.05 -2.45 40.69
N LEU A 113 3.02 -1.56 40.83
CA LEU A 113 3.58 -0.77 39.74
C LEU A 113 4.40 -1.60 38.74
N PRO A 114 5.31 -2.52 39.15
CA PRO A 114 6.08 -3.31 38.20
C PRO A 114 5.25 -4.08 37.16
N PRO A 115 4.21 -4.86 37.53
CA PRO A 115 3.40 -5.55 36.51
C PRO A 115 2.63 -4.58 35.60
N LYS A 116 2.24 -3.41 36.09
CA LYS A 116 1.61 -2.36 35.27
C LYS A 116 2.59 -1.76 34.25
N ILE A 117 3.83 -1.53 34.65
CA ILE A 117 4.90 -1.05 33.75
C ILE A 117 5.13 -2.06 32.62
N ILE A 118 5.27 -3.35 32.96
CA ILE A 118 5.52 -4.40 31.96
C ILE A 118 4.38 -4.45 30.94
N ARG A 119 3.14 -4.54 31.42
CA ARG A 119 1.94 -4.54 30.57
C ARG A 119 1.88 -3.29 29.67
N ALA A 120 2.11 -2.12 30.25
CA ALA A 120 2.05 -0.86 29.52
C ALA A 120 3.10 -0.77 28.40
N LEU A 121 4.30 -1.33 28.63
CA LEU A 121 5.37 -1.39 27.64
C LEU A 121 5.05 -2.39 26.52
N GLU A 122 4.49 -3.56 26.85
CA GLU A 122 4.04 -4.56 25.87
C GLU A 122 2.96 -3.98 24.96
N GLU A 123 1.91 -3.39 25.53
CA GLU A 123 0.82 -2.75 24.77
C GLU A 123 1.34 -1.62 23.86
N ALA A 124 2.28 -0.80 24.35
CA ALA A 124 2.88 0.26 23.55
C ALA A 124 3.77 -0.28 22.41
N LYS A 125 4.48 -1.38 22.64
CA LYS A 125 5.30 -2.05 21.64
C LYS A 125 4.41 -2.64 20.54
N GLU A 126 3.40 -3.42 20.89
CA GLU A 126 2.45 -4.00 19.95
C GLU A 126 1.76 -2.91 19.11
N LYS A 127 1.33 -1.83 19.76
CA LYS A 127 0.70 -0.70 19.05
C LYS A 127 1.66 -0.02 18.08
N LYS A 128 2.94 0.11 18.43
CA LYS A 128 3.96 0.67 17.56
C LYS A 128 4.23 -0.26 16.37
N GLU A 129 4.43 -1.55 16.61
CA GLU A 129 4.68 -2.54 15.56
C GLU A 129 3.51 -2.62 14.57
N ASN A 130 2.28 -2.68 15.07
CA ASN A 130 1.07 -2.66 14.23
C ASN A 130 1.00 -1.39 13.37
N ARG A 131 1.35 -0.24 13.93
CA ARG A 131 1.38 1.01 13.18
C ARG A 131 2.45 1.00 12.08
N GLU A 132 3.65 0.52 12.37
CA GLU A 132 4.74 0.43 11.37
C GLU A 132 4.41 -0.55 10.25
N VAL A 133 3.79 -1.69 10.58
CA VAL A 133 3.29 -2.66 9.58
C VAL A 133 2.22 -2.01 8.70
N ASN A 134 1.26 -1.31 9.30
CA ASN A 134 0.19 -0.65 8.55
C ASN A 134 0.71 0.50 7.68
N GLU A 135 1.66 1.30 8.18
CA GLU A 135 2.33 2.36 7.41
C GLU A 135 3.12 1.76 6.24
N ARG A 136 3.91 0.70 6.47
CA ARG A 136 4.64 0.01 5.40
C ARG A 136 3.70 -0.56 4.34
N PHE A 137 2.60 -1.18 4.76
CA PHE A 137 1.58 -1.69 3.85
C PHE A 137 0.95 -0.57 3.01
N SER A 138 0.56 0.53 3.64
CA SER A 138 0.00 1.70 2.95
C SER A 138 0.97 2.29 1.93
N LEU A 139 2.25 2.44 2.29
CA LEU A 139 3.29 2.94 1.39
C LEU A 139 3.55 1.99 0.21
N ALA A 140 3.63 0.68 0.46
CA ALA A 140 3.82 -0.31 -0.60
C ALA A 140 2.65 -0.31 -1.60
N SER A 141 1.42 -0.26 -1.10
CA SER A 141 0.22 -0.15 -1.92
C SER A 141 0.25 1.11 -2.80
N ARG A 142 0.56 2.28 -2.21
CA ARG A 142 0.69 3.55 -2.96
C ARG A 142 1.80 3.51 -4.01
N ALA A 143 2.95 2.91 -3.71
CA ALA A 143 4.06 2.81 -4.66
C ALA A 143 3.70 1.96 -5.90
N SER A 144 2.86 0.93 -5.71
CA SER A 144 2.40 0.08 -6.81
C SER A 144 1.20 0.63 -7.58
N ASN A 145 0.54 1.69 -7.11
CA ASN A 145 -0.78 2.16 -7.59
C ASN A 145 -1.86 1.06 -7.66
N ASN A 146 -1.67 -0.06 -6.96
CA ASN A 146 -2.66 -1.13 -6.94
C ASN A 146 -3.80 -0.78 -6.00
N ILE A 147 -5.02 -1.06 -6.48
CA ILE A 147 -6.20 -1.13 -5.63
C ILE A 147 -6.07 -2.37 -4.78
N ILE A 148 -6.29 -2.24 -3.47
CA ILE A 148 -6.32 -3.37 -2.55
C ILE A 148 -7.72 -3.48 -1.98
N TYR A 149 -8.23 -4.71 -1.89
CA TYR A 149 -9.55 -4.98 -1.34
C TYR A 149 -9.54 -6.13 -0.34
N GLU A 150 -10.53 -6.09 0.55
CA GLU A 150 -10.92 -7.20 1.40
C GLU A 150 -12.43 -7.41 1.25
N TRP A 151 -12.84 -8.60 0.81
CA TRP A 151 -14.23 -8.99 0.77
C TRP A 151 -14.53 -9.99 1.88
N LYS A 152 -15.43 -9.63 2.79
CA LYS A 152 -15.99 -10.55 3.78
C LYS A 152 -17.24 -11.18 3.20
N ILE A 153 -17.11 -12.45 2.80
CA ILE A 153 -18.13 -13.16 2.02
C ILE A 153 -19.42 -13.33 2.83
N ASN A 154 -19.31 -13.66 4.12
CA ASN A 154 -20.48 -13.88 4.97
C ASN A 154 -21.32 -12.61 5.22
N ASP A 155 -20.65 -11.46 5.25
CA ASP A 155 -21.28 -10.15 5.53
C ASP A 155 -21.65 -9.42 4.22
N ASP A 156 -21.22 -9.96 3.08
CA ASP A 156 -21.30 -9.40 1.73
C ASP A 156 -20.77 -7.97 1.58
N VAL A 157 -19.72 -7.64 2.34
CA VAL A 157 -19.10 -6.31 2.34
C VAL A 157 -17.65 -6.32 1.86
N VAL A 158 -17.32 -5.31 1.07
CA VAL A 158 -16.01 -5.07 0.47
C VAL A 158 -15.41 -3.77 1.00
N TRP A 159 -14.20 -3.89 1.53
CA TRP A 159 -13.35 -2.77 1.84
C TRP A 159 -12.40 -2.48 0.70
N TRP A 160 -12.17 -1.20 0.40
CA TRP A 160 -11.20 -0.73 -0.58
C TRP A 160 -10.16 0.18 0.07
N ASN A 161 -8.91 0.12 -0.41
CA ASN A 161 -7.88 1.08 -0.03
C ASN A 161 -8.09 2.45 -0.73
N ASP A 162 -7.24 3.42 -0.39
CA ASP A 162 -7.32 4.78 -0.94
C ASP A 162 -7.12 4.85 -2.46
N ALA A 163 -6.39 3.90 -3.05
CA ALA A 163 -6.13 3.88 -4.49
C ALA A 163 -7.42 3.75 -5.31
N TYR A 164 -8.39 2.96 -4.84
CA TYR A 164 -9.69 2.82 -5.49
C TYR A 164 -10.44 4.14 -5.57
N TYR A 165 -10.61 4.82 -4.43
CA TYR A 165 -11.34 6.08 -4.36
C TYR A 165 -10.65 7.18 -5.18
N ASN A 166 -9.32 7.21 -5.18
CA ASN A 166 -8.53 8.14 -5.99
C ASN A 166 -8.71 7.88 -7.50
N LEU A 167 -8.64 6.62 -7.93
CA LEU A 167 -8.80 6.25 -9.34
C LEU A 167 -10.21 6.57 -9.83
N MET A 168 -11.22 6.27 -9.02
CA MET A 168 -12.62 6.50 -9.34
C MET A 168 -13.05 7.97 -9.18
N GLY A 169 -12.23 8.80 -8.55
CA GLY A 169 -12.55 10.22 -8.30
C GLY A 169 -13.75 10.40 -7.37
N ILE A 170 -13.98 9.48 -6.44
CA ILE A 170 -15.09 9.53 -5.47
C ILE A 170 -14.56 9.76 -4.06
N LYS A 171 -15.39 10.34 -3.20
CA LYS A 171 -15.04 10.56 -1.80
C LYS A 171 -15.01 9.21 -1.07
N LYS A 172 -13.95 8.96 -0.31
CA LYS A 172 -13.89 7.80 0.58
C LYS A 172 -14.96 7.91 1.66
N GLU A 173 -15.75 6.86 1.79
CA GLU A 173 -16.69 6.66 2.88
C GLU A 173 -16.07 5.75 3.95
N GLU A 174 -16.49 5.90 5.20
CA GLU A 174 -16.00 5.05 6.30
C GLU A 174 -16.65 3.66 6.31
N GLN A 175 -17.78 3.51 5.61
CA GLN A 175 -18.52 2.26 5.50
C GLN A 175 -17.98 1.39 4.36
N TRP A 176 -18.00 0.08 4.58
CA TRP A 176 -17.65 -0.90 3.55
C TRP A 176 -18.78 -0.94 2.52
N SER A 177 -18.43 -1.14 1.26
CA SER A 177 -19.40 -1.23 0.17
C SER A 177 -19.99 -2.63 0.09
N GLU A 178 -21.19 -2.78 -0.46
CA GLU A 178 -21.70 -4.11 -0.82
C GLU A 178 -20.87 -4.69 -1.97
N HIS A 179 -20.69 -6.01 -2.02
CA HIS A 179 -20.03 -6.69 -3.15
C HIS A 179 -20.70 -6.39 -4.50
N SER A 180 -22.01 -6.13 -4.48
CA SER A 180 -22.79 -5.68 -5.63
C SER A 180 -22.19 -4.44 -6.30
N SER A 181 -21.50 -3.55 -5.56
CA SER A 181 -20.87 -2.35 -6.13
C SER A 181 -19.79 -2.69 -7.16
N TRP A 182 -19.00 -3.74 -6.90
CA TRP A 182 -17.99 -4.22 -7.83
C TRP A 182 -18.65 -4.93 -9.01
N THR A 183 -19.55 -5.87 -8.74
CA THR A 183 -20.21 -6.68 -9.77
C THR A 183 -20.95 -5.81 -10.80
N ASN A 184 -21.63 -4.76 -10.33
CA ASN A 184 -22.38 -3.84 -11.19
C ASN A 184 -21.48 -2.93 -12.04
N SER A 185 -20.25 -2.69 -11.61
CA SER A 185 -19.25 -1.93 -12.37
C SER A 185 -18.46 -2.79 -13.34
N ILE A 186 -18.52 -4.12 -13.28
CA ILE A 186 -17.96 -4.96 -14.35
C ILE A 186 -18.77 -4.72 -15.63
N HIS A 187 -18.05 -4.59 -16.75
CA HIS A 187 -18.64 -4.40 -18.07
C HIS A 187 -19.66 -5.54 -18.35
N PRO A 188 -20.85 -5.23 -18.90
CA PRO A 188 -21.92 -6.21 -19.08
C PRO A 188 -21.48 -7.50 -19.79
N ASP A 189 -20.71 -7.38 -20.87
CA ASP A 189 -20.19 -8.54 -21.62
C ASP A 189 -19.24 -9.45 -20.81
N ASP A 190 -18.54 -8.91 -19.81
CA ASP A 190 -17.54 -9.65 -19.04
C ASP A 190 -18.15 -10.22 -17.74
N ARG A 191 -19.23 -9.61 -17.26
CA ARG A 191 -19.80 -9.86 -15.91
C ARG A 191 -20.13 -11.33 -15.68
N ASP A 192 -20.89 -11.95 -16.57
CA ASP A 192 -21.33 -13.33 -16.38
C ASP A 192 -20.15 -14.30 -16.38
N GLY A 193 -19.14 -14.05 -17.22
CA GLY A 193 -17.91 -14.84 -17.26
C GLY A 193 -17.13 -14.76 -15.95
N VAL A 194 -16.90 -13.54 -15.46
CA VAL A 194 -16.17 -13.31 -14.19
C VAL A 194 -16.90 -13.93 -13.01
N MET A 195 -18.22 -13.79 -12.93
CA MET A 195 -19.02 -14.33 -11.83
C MET A 195 -19.03 -15.86 -11.83
N ASN A 196 -19.11 -16.49 -13.00
CA ASN A 196 -19.03 -17.94 -13.12
C ASN A 196 -17.64 -18.46 -12.72
N ASP A 197 -16.56 -17.81 -13.17
CA ASP A 197 -15.20 -18.18 -12.80
C ASP A 197 -14.96 -18.05 -11.29
N LEU A 198 -15.47 -16.97 -10.66
CA LEU A 198 -15.39 -16.77 -9.23
C LEU A 198 -16.20 -17.82 -8.44
N SER A 199 -17.38 -18.20 -8.93
CA SER A 199 -18.19 -19.26 -8.34
C SER A 199 -17.48 -20.62 -8.41
N ASN A 200 -16.92 -20.97 -9.57
CA ASN A 200 -16.14 -22.20 -9.75
C ASN A 200 -14.93 -22.24 -8.81
N PHE A 201 -14.25 -21.10 -8.65
CA PHE A 201 -13.13 -20.97 -7.72
C PHE A 201 -13.56 -21.23 -6.26
N PHE A 202 -14.73 -20.75 -5.84
CA PHE A 202 -15.26 -21.00 -4.49
C PHE A 202 -15.56 -22.48 -4.22
N GLU A 203 -16.03 -23.19 -5.23
CA GLU A 203 -16.30 -24.63 -5.17
C GLU A 203 -15.02 -25.49 -5.27
N SER A 204 -13.93 -24.93 -5.79
CA SER A 204 -12.64 -25.61 -5.88
C SER A 204 -11.87 -25.68 -4.56
N GLU A 205 -10.76 -26.42 -4.52
CA GLU A 205 -9.79 -26.41 -3.41
C GLU A 205 -8.73 -25.32 -3.56
N GLU A 206 -8.76 -24.54 -4.64
CA GLU A 206 -7.78 -23.50 -4.91
C GLU A 206 -7.87 -22.37 -3.88
N ILE A 207 -6.71 -21.76 -3.59
CA ILE A 207 -6.58 -20.64 -2.66
C ILE A 207 -6.27 -19.31 -3.37
N PHE A 208 -5.95 -19.37 -4.66
CA PHE A 208 -5.55 -18.22 -5.45
C PHE A 208 -6.44 -18.09 -6.69
N TRP A 209 -7.00 -16.91 -6.88
CA TRP A 209 -7.78 -16.55 -8.05
C TRP A 209 -7.12 -15.38 -8.79
N SER A 210 -7.26 -15.37 -10.10
CA SER A 210 -6.92 -14.20 -10.91
C SER A 210 -7.86 -14.07 -12.10
N GLY A 211 -8.17 -12.84 -12.48
CA GLY A 211 -9.03 -12.55 -13.63
C GLY A 211 -8.69 -11.22 -14.29
N GLU A 212 -8.95 -11.13 -15.59
CA GLU A 212 -8.93 -9.88 -16.35
C GLU A 212 -10.35 -9.51 -16.76
N TYR A 213 -10.77 -8.26 -16.52
CA TYR A 213 -12.09 -7.79 -16.90
C TYR A 213 -12.11 -6.29 -17.13
N ARG A 214 -13.09 -5.82 -17.91
CA ARG A 214 -13.37 -4.40 -18.08
C ARG A 214 -14.19 -3.88 -16.91
N TYR A 215 -13.79 -2.76 -16.35
CA TYR A 215 -14.46 -2.06 -15.26
C TYR A 215 -14.97 -0.70 -15.75
N LEU A 216 -16.19 -0.35 -15.36
CA LEU A 216 -16.88 0.88 -15.71
C LEU A 216 -16.95 1.81 -14.51
N ASP A 217 -16.42 3.02 -14.64
CA ASP A 217 -16.65 4.06 -13.64
C ASP A 217 -18.03 4.72 -13.80
N ASN A 218 -18.36 5.61 -12.86
CA ASN A 218 -19.62 6.34 -12.84
C ASN A 218 -19.82 7.31 -14.03
N LYS A 219 -18.78 7.57 -14.83
CA LYS A 219 -18.82 8.38 -16.04
C LYS A 219 -18.84 7.52 -17.32
N GLY A 220 -18.84 6.20 -17.17
CA GLY A 220 -18.81 5.25 -18.29
C GLY A 220 -17.43 5.06 -18.92
N LYS A 221 -16.35 5.55 -18.30
CA LYS A 221 -14.99 5.25 -18.77
C LYS A 221 -14.67 3.78 -18.45
N VAL A 222 -14.07 3.12 -19.44
CA VAL A 222 -13.63 1.73 -19.35
C VAL A 222 -12.20 1.68 -18.83
N TYR A 223 -11.97 0.83 -17.85
CA TYR A 223 -10.66 0.41 -17.37
C TYR A 223 -10.47 -1.07 -17.65
N TYR A 224 -9.24 -1.50 -17.94
CA TYR A 224 -8.88 -2.92 -17.98
C TYR A 224 -8.21 -3.28 -16.66
N PHE A 225 -8.88 -4.10 -15.87
CA PHE A 225 -8.39 -4.53 -14.58
C PHE A 225 -7.84 -5.95 -14.65
N TYR A 226 -6.71 -6.15 -13.97
CA TYR A 226 -6.17 -7.46 -13.68
C TYR A 226 -6.18 -7.67 -12.16
N ASP A 227 -7.06 -8.57 -11.71
CA ASP A 227 -7.31 -8.85 -10.31
C ASP A 227 -6.63 -10.16 -9.89
N LYS A 228 -6.09 -10.16 -8.66
CA LYS A 228 -5.54 -11.32 -7.98
C LYS A 228 -6.02 -11.35 -6.54
N GLY A 229 -6.63 -12.45 -6.13
CA GLY A 229 -7.18 -12.63 -4.78
C GLY A 229 -6.71 -13.92 -4.12
N TYR A 230 -6.47 -13.87 -2.81
CA TYR A 230 -6.30 -15.05 -1.98
C TYR A 230 -7.55 -15.30 -1.15
N LEU A 231 -8.04 -16.53 -1.22
CA LEU A 231 -9.21 -16.98 -0.48
C LEU A 231 -8.81 -17.60 0.86
N LEU A 232 -9.49 -17.17 1.92
CA LEU A 232 -9.44 -17.77 3.23
C LEU A 232 -10.73 -18.56 3.45
N ARG A 233 -10.57 -19.78 3.95
CA ARG A 233 -11.65 -20.70 4.32
C ARG A 233 -11.66 -20.91 5.83
N ASP A 234 -12.82 -21.26 6.37
CA ASP A 234 -12.93 -21.73 7.75
C ASP A 234 -12.44 -23.18 7.91
N GLN A 235 -12.46 -23.69 9.14
CA GLN A 235 -12.09 -25.05 9.48
C GLN A 235 -12.93 -26.15 8.79
N ASN A 236 -14.09 -25.79 8.22
CA ASN A 236 -14.98 -26.69 7.49
C ASN A 236 -14.81 -26.55 5.96
N GLY A 237 -13.84 -25.75 5.49
CA GLY A 237 -13.59 -25.52 4.06
C GLY A 237 -14.49 -24.46 3.42
N LYS A 238 -15.34 -23.77 4.19
CA LYS A 238 -16.26 -22.75 3.65
C LYS A 238 -15.50 -21.46 3.35
N PRO A 239 -15.67 -20.83 2.16
CA PRO A 239 -15.17 -19.49 1.87
C PRO A 239 -15.67 -18.47 2.91
N ILE A 240 -14.75 -17.71 3.52
CA ILE A 240 -15.10 -16.66 4.49
C ILE A 240 -14.60 -15.28 4.09
N ARG A 241 -13.49 -15.20 3.37
CA ARG A 241 -12.84 -13.92 3.07
C ARG A 241 -11.93 -13.99 1.85
N ILE A 242 -11.94 -12.97 1.01
CA ILE A 242 -10.90 -12.75 -0.01
C ILE A 242 -10.12 -11.49 0.34
N VAL A 243 -8.80 -11.53 0.16
CA VAL A 243 -7.95 -10.34 0.13
C VAL A 243 -7.20 -10.32 -1.18
N GLY A 244 -7.26 -9.22 -1.90
CA GLY A 244 -6.69 -9.14 -3.24
C GLY A 244 -6.19 -7.78 -3.65
N ALA A 245 -5.57 -7.74 -4.81
CA ALA A 245 -5.04 -6.55 -5.44
C ALA A 245 -5.46 -6.49 -6.90
N VAL A 246 -5.90 -5.31 -7.34
CA VAL A 246 -6.27 -5.03 -8.72
C VAL A 246 -5.28 -4.04 -9.30
N ALA A 247 -4.69 -4.41 -10.43
CA ALA A 247 -3.85 -3.55 -11.25
C ALA A 247 -4.65 -2.97 -12.41
N ASP A 248 -4.56 -1.66 -12.63
CA ASP A 248 -5.05 -1.02 -13.85
C ASP A 248 -4.05 -1.24 -14.98
N ILE A 249 -4.43 -2.07 -15.94
CA ILE A 249 -3.64 -2.41 -17.13
C ILE A 249 -4.16 -1.71 -18.39
N THR A 250 -4.98 -0.66 -18.26
CA THR A 250 -5.56 0.08 -19.39
C THR A 250 -4.48 0.60 -20.33
N ASN A 251 -3.50 1.35 -19.79
CA ASN A 251 -2.38 1.88 -20.58
C ASN A 251 -1.58 0.74 -21.24
N LEU A 252 -1.43 -0.40 -20.57
CA LEU A 252 -0.72 -1.55 -21.14
C LEU A 252 -1.49 -2.12 -22.34
N LYS A 253 -2.81 -2.29 -22.24
CA LYS A 253 -3.66 -2.75 -23.34
C LYS A 253 -3.68 -1.76 -24.51
N ASP A 254 -3.68 -0.46 -24.24
CA ASP A 254 -3.61 0.58 -25.26
C ASP A 254 -2.29 0.51 -26.04
N HIS A 255 -1.14 0.41 -25.35
CA HIS A 255 0.16 0.25 -26.00
C HIS A 255 0.25 -1.05 -26.81
N ILE A 256 -0.27 -2.17 -26.28
CA ILE A 256 -0.31 -3.44 -27.02
C ILE A 256 -1.15 -3.31 -28.30
N THR A 257 -2.27 -2.60 -28.24
CA THR A 257 -3.16 -2.39 -29.39
C THR A 257 -2.47 -1.54 -30.45
N GLN A 258 -1.86 -0.42 -30.06
CA GLN A 258 -1.08 0.43 -30.97
C GLN A 258 0.05 -0.34 -31.65
N LEU A 259 0.77 -1.19 -30.91
CA LEU A 259 1.82 -2.05 -31.48
C LEU A 259 1.25 -3.03 -32.52
N LYS A 260 0.10 -3.66 -32.25
CA LYS A 260 -0.54 -4.59 -33.20
C LYS A 260 -0.97 -3.87 -34.48
N GLU A 261 -1.59 -2.71 -34.37
CA GLU A 261 -1.98 -1.89 -35.52
C GLU A 261 -0.77 -1.49 -36.35
N MET A 262 0.32 -1.10 -35.69
CA MET A 262 1.57 -0.74 -36.36
C MET A 262 2.17 -1.94 -37.11
N ILE A 263 2.24 -3.13 -36.48
CA ILE A 263 2.72 -4.36 -37.13
C ILE A 263 1.86 -4.70 -38.36
N PHE A 264 0.54 -4.54 -38.25
CA PHE A 264 -0.37 -4.77 -39.36
C PHE A 264 -0.09 -3.80 -40.52
N MET A 265 0.04 -2.50 -40.24
CA MET A 265 0.37 -1.50 -41.27
C MET A 265 1.73 -1.76 -41.93
N ILE A 266 2.75 -2.09 -41.14
CA ILE A 266 4.08 -2.46 -41.66
C ILE A 266 3.97 -3.64 -42.61
N SER A 267 3.28 -4.71 -42.18
CA SER A 267 3.09 -5.91 -42.99
C SER A 267 2.40 -5.59 -44.33
N HIS A 268 1.45 -4.66 -44.33
CA HIS A 268 0.79 -4.22 -45.56
C HIS A 268 1.74 -3.46 -46.51
N ARG A 269 2.52 -2.49 -45.98
CA ARG A 269 3.50 -1.70 -46.77
C ARG A 269 4.64 -2.56 -47.31
N VAL A 270 5.10 -3.58 -46.59
CA VAL A 270 6.11 -4.54 -47.09
C VAL A 270 5.55 -5.43 -48.21
N ARG A 271 4.29 -5.86 -48.09
CA ARG A 271 3.69 -6.82 -49.03
C ARG A 271 3.54 -6.25 -50.44
N GLN A 272 3.21 -4.97 -50.57
CA GLN A 272 2.96 -4.32 -51.86
C GLN A 272 4.17 -4.38 -52.83
N PRO A 273 5.37 -3.87 -52.48
CA PRO A 273 6.53 -3.94 -53.37
C PRO A 273 6.98 -5.39 -53.62
N ILE A 274 6.89 -6.27 -52.63
CA ILE A 274 7.21 -7.71 -52.83
C ILE A 274 6.27 -8.35 -53.85
N ALA A 275 4.96 -8.11 -53.74
CA ALA A 275 3.98 -8.62 -54.69
C ALA A 275 4.22 -8.07 -56.10
N ASN A 276 4.57 -6.80 -56.23
CA ASN A 276 4.92 -6.19 -57.52
C ASN A 276 6.18 -6.83 -58.12
N ILE A 277 7.24 -7.01 -57.33
CA ILE A 277 8.48 -7.63 -57.79
C ILE A 277 8.22 -9.07 -58.26
N LEU A 278 7.46 -9.85 -57.49
CA LEU A 278 7.12 -11.23 -57.86
C LEU A 278 6.29 -11.28 -59.16
N GLY A 279 5.22 -10.48 -59.25
CA GLY A 279 4.38 -10.46 -60.45
C GLY A 279 5.10 -9.95 -61.71
N LEU A 280 5.99 -8.98 -61.56
CA LEU A 280 6.85 -8.51 -62.65
C LEU A 280 7.92 -9.53 -63.02
N SER A 281 8.43 -10.29 -62.04
CA SER A 281 9.38 -11.38 -62.29
C SER A 281 8.75 -12.47 -63.15
N ASP A 282 7.49 -12.83 -62.90
CA ASP A 282 6.77 -13.80 -63.73
C ASP A 282 6.59 -13.29 -65.17
N ALA A 283 6.36 -11.97 -65.34
CA ALA A 283 6.23 -11.33 -66.65
C ALA A 283 7.57 -11.15 -67.41
N LEU A 284 8.73 -11.28 -66.74
CA LEU A 284 10.03 -11.20 -67.41
C LEU A 284 10.22 -12.36 -68.40
N ASP A 285 9.77 -13.56 -68.04
CA ASP A 285 9.90 -14.75 -68.88
C ASP A 285 9.14 -14.60 -70.20
N GLU A 286 7.98 -13.93 -70.18
CA GLU A 286 7.15 -13.67 -71.38
C GLU A 286 7.72 -12.55 -72.27
N SER A 287 8.47 -11.60 -71.68
CA SER A 287 8.99 -10.41 -72.38
C SER A 287 10.41 -10.55 -72.91
N ILE A 288 11.07 -11.71 -72.73
CA ILE A 288 12.47 -11.97 -73.13
C ILE A 288 12.80 -11.59 -74.58
N ASN A 289 11.84 -11.73 -75.50
CA ASN A 289 12.02 -11.43 -76.92
C ASN A 289 11.65 -10.00 -77.32
N ASN A 290 11.17 -9.17 -76.38
CA ASN A 290 10.83 -7.77 -76.58
C ASN A 290 11.70 -6.85 -75.69
N PRO A 291 12.86 -6.37 -76.19
CA PRO A 291 13.82 -5.62 -75.39
C PRO A 291 13.27 -4.35 -74.72
N VAL A 292 12.26 -3.71 -75.34
CA VAL A 292 11.64 -2.49 -74.81
C VAL A 292 10.75 -2.81 -73.61
N GLU A 293 9.97 -3.88 -73.71
CA GLU A 293 9.08 -4.35 -72.64
C GLU A 293 9.86 -4.98 -71.49
N PHE A 294 10.86 -5.80 -71.81
CA PHE A 294 11.80 -6.37 -70.84
C PHE A 294 12.45 -5.27 -69.99
N LYS A 295 12.98 -4.22 -70.64
CA LYS A 295 13.59 -3.09 -69.92
C LYS A 295 12.59 -2.37 -69.00
N LYS A 296 11.36 -2.14 -69.45
CA LYS A 296 10.32 -1.53 -68.61
C LYS A 296 9.99 -2.36 -67.37
N ILE A 297 9.86 -3.67 -67.52
CA ILE A 297 9.57 -4.58 -66.40
C ILE A 297 10.72 -4.56 -65.38
N VAL A 298 11.97 -4.63 -65.85
CA VAL A 298 13.17 -4.50 -65.00
C VAL A 298 13.19 -3.15 -64.26
N ASP A 299 12.86 -2.05 -64.95
CA ASP A 299 12.84 -0.72 -64.34
C ASP A 299 11.75 -0.61 -63.26
N TYR A 300 10.57 -1.19 -63.46
CA TYR A 300 9.51 -1.23 -62.43
C TYR A 300 9.85 -2.14 -61.24
N MET A 301 10.54 -3.27 -61.46
CA MET A 301 11.05 -4.11 -60.37
C MET A 301 12.10 -3.37 -59.55
N LYS A 302 13.03 -2.67 -60.20
CA LYS A 302 14.01 -1.81 -59.51
C LYS A 302 13.34 -0.73 -58.70
N GLN A 303 12.32 -0.07 -59.23
CA GLN A 303 11.57 0.94 -58.48
C GLN A 303 10.90 0.32 -57.25
N SER A 304 10.24 -0.83 -57.39
CA SER A 304 9.61 -1.52 -56.26
C SER A 304 10.63 -1.95 -55.19
N ALA A 305 11.85 -2.32 -55.58
CA ALA A 305 12.94 -2.64 -54.66
C ALA A 305 13.46 -1.40 -53.92
N ILE A 306 13.58 -0.26 -54.62
CA ILE A 306 13.94 1.04 -54.02
C ILE A 306 12.87 1.47 -53.02
N ASP A 307 11.58 1.37 -53.38
CA ASP A 307 10.48 1.72 -52.49
C ASP A 307 10.50 0.88 -51.19
N LEU A 308 10.86 -0.40 -51.29
CA LEU A 308 11.04 -1.28 -50.14
C LEU A 308 12.25 -0.87 -49.29
N GLU A 309 13.38 -0.54 -49.92
CA GLU A 309 14.58 -0.06 -49.23
C GLU A 309 14.31 1.26 -48.47
N GLU A 310 13.66 2.23 -49.12
CA GLU A 310 13.26 3.50 -48.51
C GLU A 310 12.36 3.26 -47.28
N PHE A 311 11.37 2.39 -47.42
CA PHE A 311 10.51 2.02 -46.28
C PHE A 311 11.27 1.35 -45.14
N THR A 312 12.23 0.46 -45.42
CA THR A 312 13.07 -0.12 -44.37
C THR A 312 13.94 0.92 -43.66
N HIS A 313 14.38 1.95 -44.38
CA HIS A 313 15.12 3.07 -43.78
C HIS A 313 14.23 3.93 -42.87
N GLU A 314 13.01 4.28 -43.33
CA GLU A 314 12.00 4.98 -42.52
C GLU A 314 11.72 4.23 -41.21
N LEU A 315 11.54 2.91 -41.29
CA LEU A 315 11.26 2.04 -40.14
C LEU A 315 12.39 2.06 -39.11
N ASN A 316 13.64 1.90 -39.56
CA ASN A 316 14.79 1.92 -38.66
C ASN A 316 14.91 3.27 -37.93
N HIS A 317 14.69 4.37 -38.64
CA HIS A 317 14.71 5.71 -38.03
C HIS A 317 13.57 5.89 -37.01
N PHE A 318 12.36 5.41 -37.33
CA PHE A 318 11.23 5.43 -36.40
C PHE A 318 11.49 4.62 -35.12
N ILE A 319 12.06 3.40 -35.26
CA ILE A 319 12.37 2.53 -34.12
C ILE A 319 13.40 3.20 -33.20
N GLN A 320 14.45 3.79 -33.79
CA GLN A 320 15.50 4.45 -33.02
C GLN A 320 14.95 5.64 -32.22
N ASN A 321 14.14 6.50 -32.85
CA ASN A 321 13.51 7.64 -32.17
C ASN A 321 12.54 7.21 -31.07
N SER A 322 11.78 6.13 -31.31
CA SER A 322 10.84 5.59 -30.32
C SER A 322 11.57 5.04 -29.10
N LYS A 323 12.71 4.37 -29.32
CA LYS A 323 13.58 3.87 -28.26
C LYS A 323 14.15 5.01 -27.43
N ASP A 324 14.70 6.04 -28.08
CA ASP A 324 15.28 7.20 -27.38
C ASP A 324 14.23 7.94 -26.55
N LYS A 325 12.99 8.04 -27.05
CA LYS A 325 11.87 8.64 -26.31
C LYS A 325 11.50 7.81 -25.08
N ALA A 326 11.38 6.49 -25.21
CA ALA A 326 11.04 5.59 -24.10
C ALA A 326 12.13 5.60 -23.01
N GLU A 327 13.42 5.63 -23.38
CA GLU A 327 14.52 5.71 -22.42
C GLU A 327 14.55 7.02 -21.64
N ASN A 328 14.08 8.11 -22.24
CA ASN A 328 13.96 9.41 -21.57
C ASN A 328 12.75 9.48 -20.63
N GLU A 329 11.63 8.84 -20.97
CA GLU A 329 10.43 8.75 -20.11
C GLU A 329 10.65 7.86 -18.87
N ILE A 330 11.54 6.86 -18.94
CA ILE A 330 11.87 5.99 -17.78
C ILE A 330 12.82 6.68 -16.79
N LYS A 331 13.58 7.69 -17.23
CA LYS A 331 14.59 8.39 -16.41
C LYS A 331 14.09 9.68 -15.75
N GLY A 332 12.94 10.21 -16.17
CA GLY A 332 12.27 11.37 -15.58
C GLY A 332 11.18 10.96 -14.61
#